data_AF-A0A1Q7VP88-F1
#
_entry.id   AF-A0A1Q7VP88-F1
#
_cell.length_a   1.000
_cell.length_b   1.000
_cell.length_c   1.000
_cell.angle_alpha   90.00
_cell.angle_beta   90.00
_cell.angle_gamma   90.00
#
_symmetry.space_group_name_H-M   'P 1'
#
loop_
_entity.id
_entity.type
_entity.pdbx_description
1 polymer ?
#
loop_
_entity_poly.entity_id
_entity_poly.type
_entity_poly.pdbx_seq_one_letter_code
_entity_poly.pdbx_strand_id
1 'polypeptide(L)'
;MAEDDAQLDAEAFNMACFRLTRALEGLDFAVPEAQPLARGLLRVVGRVVIDLGVEGADPEVWPNTREMALQWIDEALRPLGHKVTRVRKP
;
A
#
# COMPACT_ATOMS: atom_id res chain seq x y z
N MET A 1 4.42 -14.24 27.18
CA MET A 1 3.00 -13.85 26.99
C MET A 1 2.85 -13.56 25.52
N ALA A 2 2.08 -14.38 24.80
CA ALA A 2 1.71 -14.05 23.43
C ALA A 2 0.89 -12.75 23.51
N GLU A 3 1.36 -11.70 22.85
CA GLU A 3 0.57 -10.48 22.70
C GLU A 3 -0.70 -10.85 21.93
N ASP A 4 -1.83 -10.30 22.38
CA ASP A 4 -3.15 -10.46 21.78
C ASP A 4 -3.05 -10.42 20.24
N ASP A 5 -3.47 -11.51 19.59
CA ASP A 5 -3.96 -11.48 18.20
C ASP A 5 -5.28 -10.68 18.21
N ALA A 6 -5.22 -9.40 18.56
CA ALA A 6 -6.31 -8.47 18.33
C ALA A 6 -6.53 -8.47 16.83
N GLN A 7 -7.61 -9.11 16.39
CA GLN A 7 -7.96 -9.27 14.99
C GLN A 7 -7.92 -7.90 14.32
N LEU A 8 -6.91 -7.70 13.49
CA LEU A 8 -6.63 -6.42 12.88
C LEU A 8 -7.61 -6.28 11.70
N ASP A 9 -8.68 -5.50 11.91
CA ASP A 9 -9.67 -5.23 10.86
C ASP A 9 -9.10 -4.29 9.77
N ALA A 10 -9.83 -4.15 8.67
CA ALA A 10 -9.37 -3.39 7.51
C ALA A 10 -9.10 -1.89 7.81
N GLU A 11 -9.89 -1.29 8.70
CA GLU A 11 -9.73 0.09 9.10
C GLU A 11 -8.49 0.28 9.98
N ALA A 12 -8.31 -0.61 10.97
CA ALA A 12 -7.13 -0.67 11.81
C ALA A 12 -5.87 -0.90 10.97
N PHE A 13 -5.95 -1.73 9.94
CA PHE A 13 -4.82 -2.00 9.04
C PHE A 13 -4.45 -0.77 8.22
N ASN A 14 -5.42 -0.13 7.56
CA ASN A 14 -5.18 1.10 6.84
C ASN A 14 -4.60 2.20 7.75
N MET A 15 -5.06 2.26 9.01
CA MET A 15 -4.53 3.20 9.98
C MET A 15 -3.11 2.88 10.42
N ALA A 16 -2.77 1.60 10.57
CA ALA A 16 -1.39 1.17 10.77
C ALA A 16 -0.50 1.60 9.59
N CYS A 17 -0.93 1.38 8.35
CA CYS A 17 -0.22 1.86 7.16
C CYS A 17 0.00 3.37 7.18
N PHE A 18 -1.04 4.15 7.50
CA PHE A 18 -0.92 5.61 7.62
C PHE A 18 0.11 6.03 8.69
N ARG A 19 0.05 5.43 9.89
CA ARG A 19 1.02 5.71 10.97
C ARG A 19 2.44 5.36 10.55
N LEU A 20 2.62 4.22 9.88
CA LEU A 20 3.92 3.83 9.33
C LEU A 20 4.44 4.89 8.34
N THR A 21 3.58 5.49 7.50
CA THR A 21 4.03 6.57 6.59
C THR A 21 4.62 7.79 7.30
N ARG A 22 4.20 8.05 8.54
CA ARG A 22 4.78 9.10 9.40
C ARG A 22 6.08 8.65 10.03
N ALA A 23 6.12 7.41 10.51
CA ALA A 23 7.32 6.83 11.10
C ALA A 23 8.51 6.82 10.11
N LEU A 24 8.24 6.70 8.80
CA LEU A 24 9.28 6.85 7.77
C LEU A 24 9.99 8.21 7.81
N GLU A 25 9.38 9.27 8.33
CA GLU A 25 10.01 10.60 8.43
C GLU A 25 11.17 10.62 9.44
N GLY A 26 11.20 9.68 10.38
CA GLY A 26 12.26 9.54 11.38
C GLY A 26 13.34 8.50 11.06
N LEU A 27 13.31 7.89 9.87
CA LEU A 27 14.30 6.88 9.47
C LEU A 27 15.38 7.50 8.57
N ASP A 28 16.64 7.15 8.85
CA ASP A 28 17.77 7.51 8.00
C ASP A 28 17.90 6.51 6.84
N PHE A 29 17.39 6.90 5.67
CA PHE A 29 17.52 6.09 4.46
C PHE A 29 18.87 6.29 3.81
N ALA A 30 19.54 5.18 3.45
CA ALA A 30 20.77 5.20 2.66
C ALA A 30 20.56 5.73 1.21
N VAL A 31 19.32 5.74 0.74
CA VAL A 31 18.92 6.15 -0.61
C VAL A 31 17.74 7.13 -0.48
N PRO A 32 17.87 8.40 -0.91
CA PRO A 32 16.82 9.42 -0.74
C PRO A 32 15.47 9.05 -1.37
N GLU A 33 15.48 8.28 -2.45
CA GLU A 33 14.30 7.83 -3.18
C GLU A 33 13.51 6.73 -2.45
N ALA A 34 14.11 6.08 -1.44
CA ALA A 34 13.48 4.96 -0.73
C ALA A 34 12.31 5.41 0.15
N GLN A 35 12.43 6.58 0.79
CA GLN A 35 11.37 7.13 1.64
C GLN A 35 10.07 7.45 0.87
N PRO A 36 10.09 8.24 -0.23
CA PRO A 36 8.87 8.52 -1.01
C PRO A 36 8.28 7.25 -1.62
N LEU A 37 9.12 6.30 -2.05
CA LEU A 37 8.67 4.99 -2.53
C LEU A 37 7.91 4.21 -1.46
N ALA A 38 8.54 3.97 -0.30
CA ALA A 38 7.94 3.23 0.80
C ALA A 38 6.62 3.88 1.27
N ARG A 39 6.58 5.21 1.32
CA ARG A 39 5.37 5.97 1.63
C ARG A 39 4.25 5.77 0.60
N GLY A 40 4.58 5.73 -0.69
CA GLY A 40 3.63 5.43 -1.76
C GLY A 40 3.05 4.03 -1.61
N LEU A 41 3.91 3.02 -1.42
CA LEU A 41 3.49 1.62 -1.29
C LEU A 41 2.58 1.40 -0.08
N LEU A 42 2.91 1.94 1.09
CA LEU A 42 2.08 1.82 2.29
C LEU A 42 0.67 2.40 2.09
N ARG A 43 0.54 3.50 1.34
CA ARG A 43 -0.78 4.08 1.03
C ARG A 43 -1.60 3.17 0.11
N VAL A 44 -0.97 2.60 -0.91
CA VAL A 44 -1.64 1.66 -1.83
C VAL A 44 -2.12 0.43 -1.07
N VAL A 45 -1.27 -0.14 -0.20
CA VAL A 45 -1.64 -1.30 0.61
C VAL A 45 -2.82 -0.98 1.52
N GLY A 46 -2.74 0.11 2.30
CA GLY A 46 -3.83 0.50 3.20
C GLY A 46 -5.16 0.68 2.46
N ARG A 47 -5.13 1.27 1.26
CA ARG A 47 -6.34 1.47 0.46
C ARG A 47 -6.92 0.17 -0.10
N VAL A 48 -6.08 -0.71 -0.63
CA VAL A 48 -6.52 -2.03 -1.14
C VAL A 48 -7.17 -2.85 -0.02
N VAL A 49 -6.59 -2.82 1.18
CA VAL A 49 -7.13 -3.53 2.34
C VAL A 49 -8.47 -2.93 2.77
N ILE A 50 -8.66 -1.60 2.69
CA ILE A 50 -9.97 -0.99 2.99
C ILE A 50 -11.03 -1.38 1.95
N ASP A 51 -10.66 -1.41 0.66
CA ASP A 51 -11.62 -1.67 -0.43
C ASP A 51 -12.04 -3.16 -0.48
N LEU A 52 -11.24 -4.07 0.07
CA LEU A 52 -11.44 -5.53 -0.09
C LEU A 52 -11.46 -6.33 1.22
N GLY A 53 -10.97 -5.77 2.32
CA GLY A 53 -10.82 -6.44 3.60
C GLY A 53 -11.98 -6.20 4.57
N VAL A 54 -12.93 -5.33 4.21
CA VAL A 54 -14.16 -5.11 4.99
C VAL A 54 -15.14 -6.27 4.80
N GLU A 55 -15.89 -6.60 5.85
CA GLU A 55 -16.93 -7.62 5.76
C GLU A 55 -17.98 -7.22 4.70
N GLY A 56 -18.28 -8.15 3.78
CA GLY A 56 -19.21 -7.90 2.68
C GLY A 56 -18.60 -7.18 1.47
N ALA A 57 -17.27 -7.02 1.40
CA ALA A 57 -16.61 -6.53 0.19
C ALA A 57 -16.96 -7.42 -1.03
N ASP A 58 -17.34 -6.77 -2.13
CA ASP A 58 -17.77 -7.46 -3.35
C ASP A 58 -16.56 -7.88 -4.21
N PRO A 59 -16.36 -9.19 -4.46
CA PRO A 59 -15.29 -9.67 -5.33
C PRO A 59 -15.33 -9.11 -6.76
N GLU A 60 -16.50 -8.70 -7.26
CA GLU A 60 -16.65 -8.10 -8.60
C GLU A 60 -15.96 -6.73 -8.70
N VAL A 61 -15.66 -6.07 -7.58
CA VAL A 61 -14.93 -4.79 -7.52
C VAL A 61 -13.42 -4.98 -7.64
N TRP A 62 -12.91 -6.20 -7.46
CA TRP A 62 -11.47 -6.49 -7.50
C TRP A 62 -10.77 -6.04 -8.80
N PRO A 63 -11.28 -6.35 -10.02
CA PRO A 63 -10.63 -5.90 -11.25
C PRO A 63 -10.38 -4.39 -11.28
N ASN A 64 -11.34 -3.58 -10.83
CA ASN A 64 -11.18 -2.13 -10.77
C ASN A 64 -10.15 -1.70 -9.70
N THR A 65 -10.26 -2.26 -8.50
CA THR A 65 -9.32 -1.98 -7.39
C THR A 65 -7.89 -2.32 -7.79
N ARG A 66 -7.69 -3.44 -8.49
CA ARG A 66 -6.39 -3.86 -9.01
C ARG A 66 -5.82 -2.85 -10.01
N GLU A 67 -6.63 -2.39 -10.97
CA GLU A 67 -6.18 -1.41 -11.98
C GLU A 67 -5.83 -0.08 -11.32
N MET A 68 -6.63 0.41 -10.36
CA MET A 68 -6.34 1.62 -9.58
C MET A 68 -5.06 1.48 -8.74
N ALA A 69 -4.86 0.34 -8.06
CA ALA A 69 -3.65 0.08 -7.29
C ALA A 69 -2.39 0.13 -8.17
N LEU A 70 -2.45 -0.46 -9.36
CA LEU A 70 -1.35 -0.41 -10.32
C LEU A 70 -1.09 1.02 -10.82
N GLN A 71 -2.14 1.80 -11.05
CA GLN A 71 -2.02 3.21 -11.42
C GLN A 71 -1.33 4.01 -10.31
N TRP A 72 -1.74 3.86 -9.05
CA TRP A 72 -1.11 4.57 -7.93
C TRP A 72 0.36 4.21 -7.74
N ILE A 73 0.74 2.95 -7.98
CA ILE A 73 2.14 2.53 -7.94
C ILE A 73 2.92 3.23 -9.05
N ASP A 74 2.40 3.29 -10.29
CA ASP A 74 3.06 4.01 -11.38
C ASP A 74 3.18 5.52 -11.08
N GLU A 75 2.12 6.14 -10.54
CA GLU A 75 2.13 7.55 -10.14
C GLU A 75 3.12 7.85 -9.02
N ALA A 76 3.30 6.93 -8.06
CA ALA A 76 4.29 7.07 -7.00
C ALA A 76 5.73 6.94 -7.51
N LEU A 77 5.92 6.15 -8.56
CA LEU A 77 7.23 5.82 -9.11
C LEU A 77 7.70 6.77 -10.21
N ARG A 78 6.76 7.37 -10.96
CA ARG A 78 7.07 8.28 -12.06
C ARG A 78 7.92 9.50 -11.65
N PRO A 79 7.67 10.18 -10.52
CA PRO A 79 8.51 11.28 -10.05
C PRO A 79 9.95 10.86 -9.70
N LEU A 80 10.17 9.57 -9.41
CA LEU A 80 11.48 8.99 -9.13
C LEU A 80 12.21 8.54 -10.39
N GLY A 81 11.66 8.82 -11.58
CA GLY A 81 12.23 8.40 -12.87
C GLY A 81 12.01 6.92 -13.20
N HIS A 82 11.18 6.22 -12.43
CA HIS A 82 10.83 4.82 -12.67
C HIS A 82 9.60 4.70 -13.57
N LYS A 83 9.58 3.67 -14.42
CA LYS A 83 8.43 3.30 -15.26
C LYS A 83 7.98 1.89 -14.89
N VAL A 84 6.72 1.74 -14.48
CA VAL A 84 6.16 0.42 -14.18
C VAL A 84 5.76 -0.26 -15.49
N THR A 85 6.20 -1.49 -15.68
CA THR A 85 5.79 -2.32 -16.81
C THR A 85 5.13 -3.58 -16.30
N ARG A 86 4.05 -4.00 -16.96
CA ARG A 86 3.48 -5.32 -16.70
C ARG A 86 4.39 -6.36 -17.34
N VAL A 87 4.98 -7.21 -16.51
CA VAL A 87 5.59 -8.44 -16.98
C VAL A 87 4.46 -9.43 -17.24
N ARG A 88 4.14 -9.68 -18.52
CA ARG A 88 3.32 -10.87 -18.84
C ARG A 88 4.17 -12.09 -18.51
N LYS A 89 3.71 -12.94 -17.59
CA LYS A 89 4.24 -14.30 -17.49
C LYS A 89 3.95 -15.02 -18.82
N PRO A 90 4.90 -15.80 -19.36
CA PRO A 90 4.69 -16.59 -20.56
C PRO A 90 3.57 -17.61 -20.39
#